data_AF-A0A842LJ48-F1
#
_entry.id   AF-A0A842LJ48-F1
#
_cell.length_a   1.000
_cell.length_b   1.000
_cell.length_c   1.000
_cell.angle_alpha   90.00
_cell.angle_beta   90.00
_cell.angle_gamma   90.00
#
_symmetry.space_group_name_H-M   'P 1'
#
loop_
_entity.id
_entity.type
_entity.pdbx_description
1 polymer ?
#
loop_
_entity_poly.entity_id
_entity_poly.type
_entity_poly.pdbx_seq_one_letter_code
_entity_poly.pdbx_strand_id
1 'polypeptide(L)'
;MTEKIIFDSKKCTMCGKCIDICPGNALQMGDETPRLINSELCSLCGVCEDQCPAGAITIPSKPAVVYQATIIAGDPGIVEISEKIASALDLKKMPVGVKLLKQRESPPPGFRKVDIPLRHCVSVHMASLGASLYLPGEMHACSAAKAALGIADLPEKVKSGKVPYMHGLAASEKIAARIMEEVPKLEPGSTAGTLVAPLKTFAEAPDVVIITCLPKQAMWIANSLLYATGGPRITANFAGMQASCGDSTTLPLKTGKVNFSLGCYGCRSAGKLRDEEMYVGIPWSMIHSVVGGLIGLRKAMGKLEARAQS
;
A
#
# COMPACT_ATOMS: atom_id res chain seq x y z
N MET A 1 -30.85 11.88 15.46
CA MET A 1 -29.66 11.67 14.62
C MET A 1 -29.03 10.38 15.09
N THR A 2 -29.06 9.32 14.29
CA THR A 2 -28.44 8.03 14.66
C THR A 2 -26.92 8.23 14.65
N GLU A 3 -26.25 8.01 15.79
CA GLU A 3 -24.79 8.09 15.87
C GLU A 3 -24.16 7.08 14.91
N LYS A 4 -23.27 7.59 14.03
CA LYS A 4 -22.60 6.77 13.02
C LYS A 4 -21.61 5.77 13.62
N ILE A 5 -21.07 6.06 14.81
CA ILE A 5 -20.13 5.22 15.57
C ILE A 5 -20.49 5.35 17.05
N ILE A 6 -20.54 4.22 17.75
CA ILE A 6 -20.83 4.11 19.18
C ILE A 6 -19.55 3.68 19.90
N PHE A 7 -19.23 4.34 21.02
CA PHE A 7 -18.10 3.99 21.90
C PHE A 7 -18.62 3.54 23.27
N ASP A 8 -18.16 2.38 23.74
CA ASP A 8 -18.46 1.86 25.07
C ASP A 8 -17.42 2.38 26.06
N SER A 9 -17.79 3.40 26.85
CA SER A 9 -16.92 4.02 27.86
C SER A 9 -16.46 3.07 28.96
N LYS A 10 -17.18 1.97 29.21
CA LYS A 10 -16.78 0.99 30.22
C LYS A 10 -15.65 0.08 29.74
N LYS A 11 -15.55 -0.12 28.43
CA LYS A 11 -14.49 -0.93 27.81
C LYS A 11 -13.33 -0.08 27.33
N CYS A 12 -13.58 1.17 26.94
CA CYS A 12 -12.54 2.01 26.35
C CYS A 12 -11.40 2.26 27.33
N THR A 13 -10.17 1.91 26.92
CA THR A 13 -8.96 2.15 27.70
C THR A 13 -8.26 3.45 27.34
N MET A 14 -8.86 4.28 26.48
CA MET A 14 -8.29 5.54 25.99
C MET A 14 -6.90 5.42 25.33
N CYS A 15 -6.56 4.23 24.81
CA CYS A 15 -5.25 3.97 24.19
C CYS A 15 -4.97 4.72 22.88
N GLY A 16 -5.96 5.40 22.30
CA GLY A 16 -5.79 6.22 21.08
C GLY A 16 -5.70 5.46 19.75
N LYS A 17 -5.49 4.13 19.75
CA LYS A 17 -5.27 3.34 18.53
C LYS A 17 -6.31 3.53 17.42
N CYS A 18 -7.59 3.73 17.77
CA CYS A 18 -8.67 3.96 16.81
C CYS A 18 -8.52 5.29 16.04
N ILE A 19 -7.94 6.31 16.68
CA ILE A 19 -7.65 7.62 16.08
C ILE A 19 -6.50 7.47 15.09
N ASP A 20 -5.42 6.81 15.51
CA ASP A 20 -4.22 6.61 14.70
C ASP A 20 -4.52 5.86 13.40
N ILE A 21 -5.31 4.79 13.52
CA ILE A 21 -5.64 3.91 12.39
C ILE A 21 -6.74 4.47 11.49
N CYS A 22 -7.48 5.51 11.89
CA CYS A 22 -8.61 6.04 11.13
C CYS A 22 -8.14 6.62 9.78
N PRO A 23 -8.44 6.01 8.63
CA PRO A 23 -7.94 6.46 7.32
C PRO A 23 -8.45 7.86 6.95
N GLY A 24 -9.66 8.19 7.40
CA GLY A 24 -10.28 9.49 7.16
C GLY A 24 -9.87 10.58 8.15
N ASN A 25 -9.07 10.28 9.19
CA ASN A 25 -8.82 11.21 10.31
C ASN A 25 -10.11 11.80 10.90
N ALA A 26 -11.16 10.98 10.96
CA ALA A 26 -12.49 11.42 11.38
C ALA A 26 -12.68 11.43 12.91
N LEU A 27 -11.72 10.88 13.67
CA LEU A 27 -11.79 10.69 15.11
C LEU A 27 -10.80 11.59 15.85
N GLN A 28 -11.15 12.00 17.07
CA GLN A 28 -10.27 12.70 18.01
C GLN A 28 -10.49 12.16 19.42
N MET A 29 -9.52 12.36 20.31
CA MET A 29 -9.69 12.05 21.72
C MET A 29 -10.74 12.98 22.34
N GLY A 30 -11.72 12.40 23.04
CA GLY A 30 -12.65 13.11 23.90
C GLY A 30 -12.29 12.91 25.37
N ASP A 31 -13.23 13.24 26.27
CA ASP A 31 -12.96 13.23 27.70
C ASP A 31 -13.06 11.81 28.31
N GLU A 32 -14.05 11.02 27.88
CA GLU A 32 -14.25 9.64 28.37
C GLU A 32 -14.03 8.57 27.29
N THR A 33 -14.29 8.93 26.03
CA THR A 33 -14.05 8.08 24.86
C THR A 33 -13.56 8.96 23.70
N PRO A 34 -12.95 8.36 22.67
CA PRO A 34 -12.79 9.02 21.39
C PRO A 34 -14.15 9.45 20.82
N ARG A 35 -14.15 10.51 20.01
CA ARG A 35 -15.34 11.08 19.38
C ARG A 35 -15.15 11.28 17.89
N LEU A 36 -16.25 11.18 17.14
CA LEU A 36 -16.30 11.48 15.71
C LEU A 36 -16.37 13.00 15.52
N ILE A 37 -15.30 13.62 15.02
CA ILE A 37 -15.21 15.07 14.83
C ILE A 37 -15.69 15.52 13.45
N ASN A 38 -15.65 14.64 12.45
CA ASN A 38 -16.13 14.96 11.11
C ASN A 38 -16.81 13.75 10.48
N SER A 39 -18.14 13.84 10.36
CA SER A 39 -18.95 12.75 9.84
C SER A 39 -18.86 12.55 8.32
N GLU A 40 -18.34 13.54 7.58
CA GLU A 40 -18.08 13.46 6.14
C GLU A 40 -16.77 12.74 5.84
N LEU A 41 -15.79 12.87 6.74
CA LEU A 41 -14.51 12.15 6.64
C LEU A 41 -14.61 10.68 7.07
N CYS A 42 -15.70 10.31 7.74
CA CYS A 42 -15.96 8.95 8.16
C CYS A 42 -16.64 8.14 7.06
N SER A 43 -15.86 7.29 6.39
CA SER A 43 -16.36 6.35 5.38
C SER A 43 -17.03 5.09 5.95
N LEU A 44 -17.19 5.00 7.28
CA LEU A 44 -17.72 3.82 7.99
C LEU A 44 -16.97 2.53 7.64
N CYS A 45 -15.65 2.62 7.44
CA CYS A 45 -14.82 1.52 6.96
C CYS A 45 -14.59 0.37 7.97
N GLY A 46 -14.95 0.55 9.25
CA GLY A 46 -14.83 -0.49 10.28
C GLY A 46 -13.44 -0.62 10.93
N VAL A 47 -12.40 0.00 10.38
CA VAL A 47 -11.01 -0.22 10.86
C VAL A 47 -10.82 0.14 12.34
N CYS A 48 -11.49 1.19 12.85
CA CYS A 48 -11.43 1.55 14.27
C CYS A 48 -12.09 0.50 15.18
N GLU A 49 -13.21 -0.06 14.75
CA GLU A 49 -13.92 -1.16 15.42
C GLU A 49 -13.05 -2.42 15.46
N ASP A 50 -12.55 -2.86 14.29
CA ASP A 50 -11.77 -4.10 14.14
C ASP A 50 -10.44 -4.06 14.91
N GLN A 51 -9.83 -2.88 15.05
CA GLN A 51 -8.52 -2.72 15.68
C GLN A 51 -8.58 -2.32 17.15
N CYS A 52 -9.78 -2.13 17.71
CA CYS A 52 -9.94 -1.80 19.12
C CYS A 52 -9.57 -3.00 20.01
N PRO A 53 -8.45 -2.95 20.76
CA PRO A 53 -8.04 -4.10 21.58
C PRO A 53 -9.02 -4.39 22.72
N ALA A 54 -9.79 -3.37 23.14
CA ALA A 54 -10.79 -3.48 24.18
C ALA A 54 -12.19 -3.85 23.66
N GLY A 55 -12.39 -3.94 22.33
CA GLY A 55 -13.71 -4.17 21.74
C GLY A 55 -14.75 -3.10 22.15
N ALA A 56 -14.30 -1.85 22.29
CA ALA A 56 -15.07 -0.74 22.85
C ALA A 56 -15.78 0.11 21.77
N ILE A 57 -15.80 -0.31 20.52
CA ILE A 57 -16.30 0.49 19.38
C ILE A 57 -17.31 -0.35 18.62
N THR A 58 -18.41 0.27 18.18
CA THR A 58 -19.45 -0.38 17.36
C THR A 58 -19.92 0.57 16.26
N ILE A 59 -20.06 0.08 15.03
CA ILE A 59 -20.56 0.88 13.89
C ILE A 59 -21.91 0.29 13.42
N PRO A 60 -23.07 0.84 13.84
CA PRO A 60 -24.39 0.25 13.56
C PRO A 60 -24.73 0.19 12.07
N SER A 61 -24.33 1.23 11.34
CA SER A 61 -24.51 1.38 9.90
C SER A 61 -23.27 0.93 9.13
N LYS A 62 -22.51 -0.04 9.66
CA LYS A 62 -21.43 -0.68 8.91
C LYS A 62 -22.08 -1.14 7.60
N PRO A 63 -21.60 -0.70 6.42
CA PRO A 63 -22.04 -1.29 5.16
C PRO A 63 -21.90 -2.80 5.36
N ALA A 64 -23.00 -3.55 5.18
CA ALA A 64 -23.03 -4.98 5.44
C ALA A 64 -21.77 -5.59 4.81
N VAL A 65 -20.82 -5.91 5.69
CA VAL A 65 -19.52 -6.49 5.35
C VAL A 65 -18.57 -5.60 4.51
N VAL A 66 -17.77 -4.75 5.17
CA VAL A 66 -16.42 -4.37 4.67
C VAL A 66 -15.45 -5.35 5.34
N TYR A 67 -14.68 -6.13 4.58
CA TYR A 67 -13.75 -7.20 5.04
C TYR A 67 -14.30 -8.63 5.23
N GLN A 68 -15.34 -9.05 4.52
CA GLN A 68 -15.23 -10.38 3.92
C GLN A 68 -14.57 -10.13 2.59
N ALA A 69 -13.28 -10.45 2.50
CA ALA A 69 -12.82 -10.98 1.23
C ALA A 69 -13.88 -12.02 0.85
N THR A 70 -14.63 -11.78 -0.23
CA THR A 70 -15.16 -12.94 -0.95
C THR A 70 -13.92 -13.80 -1.12
N ILE A 71 -13.85 -14.92 -0.40
CA ILE A 71 -12.71 -15.83 -0.50
C ILE A 71 -12.84 -16.41 -1.89
N ILE A 72 -12.37 -15.67 -2.87
CA ILE A 72 -11.85 -16.26 -4.07
C ILE A 72 -10.56 -16.87 -3.56
N ALA A 73 -10.56 -18.20 -3.45
CA ALA A 73 -9.32 -18.93 -3.32
C ALA A 73 -8.42 -18.43 -4.45
N GLY A 74 -7.40 -17.65 -4.10
CA GLY A 74 -6.39 -17.23 -5.05
C GLY A 74 -5.74 -18.47 -5.65
N ASP A 75 -4.96 -18.28 -6.71
CA ASP A 75 -4.17 -19.38 -7.24
C ASP A 75 -3.32 -19.99 -6.11
N PRO A 76 -3.34 -21.32 -5.89
CA PRO A 76 -2.62 -21.95 -4.80
C PRO A 76 -1.12 -21.61 -4.77
N GLY A 77 -0.49 -21.44 -5.93
CA GLY A 77 0.91 -21.03 -6.04
C GLY A 77 1.12 -19.58 -5.58
N ILE A 78 0.22 -18.67 -5.95
CA ILE A 78 0.25 -17.27 -5.50
C ILE A 78 -0.01 -17.17 -3.98
N VAL A 79 -0.95 -17.95 -3.45
CA VAL A 79 -1.21 -18.05 -2.01
C VAL A 79 0.05 -18.49 -1.26
N GLU A 80 0.68 -19.57 -1.72
CA GLU A 80 1.89 -20.11 -1.11
C GLU A 80 3.05 -19.07 -1.14
N ILE A 81 3.23 -18.35 -2.25
CA ILE A 81 4.20 -17.26 -2.37
C ILE A 81 3.92 -16.16 -1.35
N SER A 82 2.66 -15.72 -1.24
CA SER A 82 2.26 -14.68 -0.29
C SER A 82 2.55 -15.09 1.16
N GLU A 83 2.23 -16.33 1.53
CA GLU A 83 2.46 -16.87 2.88
C GLU A 83 3.95 -17.03 3.18
N LYS A 84 4.74 -17.52 2.22
CA LYS A 84 6.20 -17.63 2.34
C LYS A 84 6.84 -16.27 2.58
N ILE A 85 6.43 -15.23 1.84
CA ILE A 85 6.94 -13.87 2.04
C ILE A 85 6.57 -13.35 3.42
N ALA A 86 5.29 -13.45 3.80
CA ALA A 86 4.81 -12.98 5.09
C ALA A 86 5.52 -13.65 6.26
N SER A 87 5.68 -14.98 6.20
CA SER A 87 6.36 -15.77 7.23
C SER A 87 7.87 -15.49 7.27
N ALA A 88 8.54 -15.49 6.12
CA ALA A 88 9.99 -15.26 6.06
C ALA A 88 10.39 -13.85 6.53
N LEU A 89 9.49 -12.87 6.47
CA LEU A 89 9.74 -11.52 6.92
C LEU A 89 9.07 -11.16 8.26
N ASP A 90 8.23 -12.04 8.81
CA ASP A 90 7.40 -11.74 9.99
C ASP A 90 6.56 -10.46 9.79
N LEU A 91 5.81 -10.41 8.67
CA LEU A 91 5.03 -9.23 8.31
C LEU A 91 3.75 -9.11 9.13
N LYS A 92 3.50 -7.90 9.63
CA LYS A 92 2.22 -7.53 10.27
C LYS A 92 1.12 -7.16 9.27
N LYS A 93 1.51 -6.74 8.06
CA LYS A 93 0.63 -6.33 6.97
C LYS A 93 0.78 -7.32 5.82
N MET A 94 -0.31 -7.64 5.14
CA MET A 94 -0.29 -8.59 4.04
C MET A 94 0.54 -8.03 2.86
N PRO A 95 1.33 -8.88 2.14
CA PRO A 95 1.82 -8.53 0.82
C PRO A 95 0.67 -8.11 -0.09
N VAL A 96 0.83 -7.03 -0.85
CA VAL A 96 -0.23 -6.45 -1.70
C VAL A 96 0.11 -6.68 -3.15
N GLY A 97 -0.79 -7.33 -3.91
CA GLY A 97 -0.69 -7.39 -5.36
C GLY A 97 -1.34 -6.15 -6.01
N VAL A 98 -0.70 -5.65 -7.07
CA VAL A 98 -1.20 -4.57 -7.92
C VAL A 98 -1.21 -5.05 -9.37
N LYS A 99 -2.37 -5.00 -10.02
CA LYS A 99 -2.53 -5.27 -11.46
C LYS A 99 -3.13 -4.04 -12.16
N LEU A 100 -2.52 -3.63 -13.28
CA LEU A 100 -2.96 -2.53 -14.12
C LEU A 100 -3.84 -3.09 -15.25
N LEU A 101 -5.13 -2.75 -15.22
CA LEU A 101 -6.06 -3.20 -16.25
C LEU A 101 -5.89 -2.37 -17.52
N LYS A 102 -5.87 -3.03 -18.67
CA LYS A 102 -5.91 -2.36 -19.98
C LYS A 102 -7.33 -1.86 -20.31
N GLN A 103 -7.46 -0.94 -21.27
CA GLN A 103 -8.72 -0.29 -21.65
C GLN A 103 -9.91 -1.21 -21.96
N ARG A 104 -9.65 -2.46 -22.36
CA ARG A 104 -10.69 -3.43 -22.71
C ARG A 104 -10.87 -4.54 -21.67
N GLU A 105 -10.12 -4.49 -20.58
CA GLU A 105 -10.18 -5.49 -19.52
C GLU A 105 -11.20 -5.06 -18.46
N SER A 106 -12.04 -6.01 -18.05
CA SER A 106 -12.94 -5.83 -16.92
C SER A 106 -12.30 -6.41 -15.65
N PRO A 107 -12.60 -5.87 -14.46
CA PRO A 107 -12.13 -6.48 -13.22
C PRO A 107 -12.66 -7.91 -13.11
N PRO A 108 -11.82 -8.89 -12.75
CA PRO A 108 -12.29 -10.23 -12.45
C PRO A 108 -13.20 -10.19 -11.20
N PRO A 109 -14.00 -11.25 -10.97
CA PRO A 109 -14.77 -11.39 -9.74
C PRO A 109 -13.89 -11.19 -8.49
N GLY A 110 -14.51 -10.76 -7.39
CA GLY A 110 -13.84 -10.63 -6.08
C GLY A 110 -13.11 -9.32 -5.83
N PHE A 111 -13.05 -8.43 -6.82
CA PHE A 111 -12.60 -7.06 -6.62
C PHE A 111 -13.81 -6.13 -6.52
N ARG A 112 -13.99 -5.50 -5.36
CA ARG A 112 -15.06 -4.53 -5.16
C ARG A 112 -14.68 -3.21 -5.83
N LYS A 113 -15.52 -2.71 -6.73
CA LYS A 113 -15.41 -1.35 -7.25
C LYS A 113 -15.53 -0.35 -6.09
N VAL A 114 -14.61 0.60 -6.00
CA VAL A 114 -14.68 1.65 -4.98
C VAL A 114 -15.83 2.62 -5.26
N ASP A 115 -16.51 3.06 -4.21
CA ASP A 115 -17.67 3.95 -4.31
C ASP A 115 -17.29 5.45 -4.25
N ILE A 116 -16.09 5.74 -3.74
CA ILE A 116 -15.55 7.10 -3.63
C ILE A 116 -14.12 7.17 -4.20
N PRO A 117 -13.69 8.31 -4.77
CA PRO A 117 -12.32 8.46 -5.26
C PRO A 117 -11.30 8.24 -4.14
N LEU A 118 -10.32 7.37 -4.39
CA LEU A 118 -9.25 7.05 -3.44
C LEU A 118 -7.89 7.44 -4.00
N ARG A 119 -6.96 7.79 -3.12
CA ARG A 119 -5.53 7.84 -3.49
C ARG A 119 -5.01 6.41 -3.57
N HIS A 120 -4.13 6.11 -4.53
CA HIS A 120 -3.56 4.77 -4.69
C HIS A 120 -2.85 4.25 -3.41
N CYS A 121 -2.20 5.11 -2.64
CA CYS A 121 -1.62 4.72 -1.35
C CYS A 121 -2.66 4.24 -0.32
N VAL A 122 -3.89 4.77 -0.38
CA VAL A 122 -5.00 4.34 0.49
C VAL A 122 -5.48 2.94 0.07
N SER A 123 -5.59 2.66 -1.23
CA SER A 123 -5.98 1.33 -1.69
C SER A 123 -4.92 0.27 -1.34
N VAL A 124 -3.63 0.61 -1.45
CA VAL A 124 -2.53 -0.28 -1.00
C VAL A 124 -2.63 -0.55 0.50
N HIS A 125 -2.87 0.48 1.31
CA HIS A 125 -3.06 0.31 2.75
C HIS A 125 -4.25 -0.60 3.07
N MET A 126 -5.42 -0.32 2.50
CA MET A 126 -6.63 -1.14 2.71
C MET A 126 -6.42 -2.58 2.27
N ALA A 127 -5.72 -2.80 1.15
CA ALA A 127 -5.37 -4.12 0.67
C ALA A 127 -4.40 -4.85 1.61
N SER A 128 -3.44 -4.13 2.20
CA SER A 128 -2.53 -4.71 3.20
C SER A 128 -3.25 -5.18 4.47
N LEU A 129 -4.49 -4.71 4.69
CA LEU A 129 -5.39 -5.10 5.77
C LEU A 129 -6.48 -6.11 5.33
N GLY A 130 -6.50 -6.54 4.07
CA GLY A 130 -7.43 -7.58 3.60
C GLY A 130 -8.43 -7.16 2.52
N ALA A 131 -8.48 -5.89 2.09
CA ALA A 131 -9.47 -5.44 1.11
C ALA A 131 -9.07 -5.74 -0.34
N SER A 132 -9.98 -6.31 -1.13
CA SER A 132 -9.79 -6.51 -2.57
C SER A 132 -10.55 -5.46 -3.37
N LEU A 133 -9.81 -4.52 -3.98
CA LEU A 133 -10.37 -3.29 -4.54
C LEU A 133 -10.10 -3.16 -6.03
N TYR A 134 -11.14 -2.76 -6.78
CA TYR A 134 -11.03 -2.26 -8.14
C TYR A 134 -11.21 -0.74 -8.14
N LEU A 135 -10.19 -0.03 -8.65
CA LEU A 135 -10.19 1.41 -8.83
C LEU A 135 -10.15 1.73 -10.32
N PRO A 136 -11.29 2.05 -10.95
CA PRO A 136 -11.32 2.67 -12.27
C PRO A 136 -10.46 3.94 -12.31
N GLY A 137 -9.98 4.32 -13.50
CA GLY A 137 -9.09 5.47 -13.69
C GLY A 137 -9.66 6.79 -13.16
N GLU A 138 -10.97 7.01 -13.28
CA GLU A 138 -11.67 8.17 -12.74
C GLU A 138 -11.66 8.21 -11.21
N MET A 139 -11.60 7.05 -10.56
CA MET A 139 -11.63 6.90 -9.10
C MET A 139 -10.25 7.07 -8.44
N HIS A 140 -9.19 7.33 -9.21
CA HIS A 140 -7.90 7.74 -8.65
C HIS A 140 -7.92 9.22 -8.30
N ALA A 141 -7.84 9.58 -7.01
CA ALA A 141 -7.96 10.97 -6.57
C ALA A 141 -6.67 11.81 -6.74
N CYS A 142 -5.52 11.16 -6.99
CA CYS A 142 -4.21 11.84 -7.05
C CYS A 142 -3.70 11.92 -8.49
N SER A 143 -3.48 13.14 -9.00
CA SER A 143 -2.94 13.36 -10.35
C SER A 143 -1.57 12.73 -10.57
N ALA A 144 -0.70 12.77 -9.56
CA ALA A 144 0.60 12.11 -9.61
C ALA A 144 0.45 10.58 -9.74
N ALA A 145 -0.50 9.98 -9.02
CA ALA A 145 -0.78 8.55 -9.16
C ALA A 145 -1.37 8.22 -10.55
N LYS A 146 -2.26 9.06 -11.10
CA LYS A 146 -2.79 8.87 -12.46
C LYS A 146 -1.69 8.84 -13.51
N ALA A 147 -0.72 9.75 -13.42
CA ALA A 147 0.43 9.78 -14.32
C ALA A 147 1.38 8.60 -14.12
N ALA A 148 1.74 8.30 -12.86
CA ALA A 148 2.60 7.18 -12.54
C ALA A 148 2.03 5.87 -13.12
N LEU A 149 0.75 5.63 -12.90
CA LEU A 149 0.06 4.39 -13.28
C LEU A 149 -0.42 4.36 -14.74
N GLY A 150 -0.17 5.41 -15.54
CA GLY A 150 -0.53 5.45 -16.96
C GLY A 150 -2.03 5.64 -17.24
N ILE A 151 -2.78 6.16 -16.28
CA ILE A 151 -4.21 6.45 -16.41
C ILE A 151 -4.43 7.74 -17.22
N ALA A 152 -3.71 8.80 -16.85
CA ALA A 152 -3.79 10.11 -17.50
C ALA A 152 -2.48 10.86 -17.30
N ASP A 153 -2.17 11.80 -18.17
CA ASP A 153 -0.97 12.62 -18.04
C ASP A 153 -1.08 13.61 -16.86
N LEU A 154 0.06 14.15 -16.42
CA LEU A 154 0.11 15.20 -15.40
C LEU A 154 -0.59 16.47 -15.92
N PRO A 155 -1.41 17.14 -15.09
CA PRO A 155 -1.93 18.46 -15.44
C PRO A 155 -0.80 19.47 -15.67
N GLU A 156 -0.99 20.41 -16.58
CA GLU A 156 0.06 21.38 -16.98
C GLU A 156 0.61 22.17 -15.78
N LYS A 157 -0.25 22.58 -14.86
CA LYS A 157 0.15 23.29 -13.62
C LYS A 157 1.02 22.44 -12.69
N VAL A 158 0.99 21.12 -12.83
CA VAL A 158 1.86 20.21 -12.09
C VAL A 158 3.18 20.05 -12.85
N LYS A 159 3.13 19.86 -14.17
CA LYS A 159 4.32 19.76 -15.04
C LYS A 159 5.20 21.02 -14.96
N SER A 160 4.58 22.19 -14.98
CA SER A 160 5.29 23.48 -14.90
C SER A 160 5.91 23.74 -13.52
N GLY A 161 5.74 22.85 -12.55
CA GLY A 161 6.23 23.02 -11.18
C GLY A 161 5.41 23.97 -10.31
N LYS A 162 4.38 24.62 -10.86
CA LYS A 162 3.56 25.61 -10.14
C LYS A 162 2.87 25.00 -8.92
N VAL A 163 2.21 23.84 -9.08
CA VAL A 163 1.54 23.16 -7.95
C VAL A 163 2.55 22.66 -6.90
N PRO A 164 3.59 21.88 -7.25
CA PRO A 164 4.57 21.46 -6.23
C PRO A 164 5.26 22.62 -5.50
N TYR A 165 5.55 23.73 -6.21
CA TYR A 165 6.08 24.95 -5.60
C TYR A 165 5.11 25.60 -4.62
N MET A 166 3.83 25.77 -5.00
CA MET A 166 2.79 26.29 -4.10
C MET A 166 2.61 25.42 -2.83
N HIS A 167 2.90 24.13 -2.92
CA HIS A 167 2.89 23.21 -1.78
C HIS A 167 4.20 23.20 -0.97
N GLY A 168 5.17 24.06 -1.30
CA GLY A 168 6.44 24.18 -0.57
C GLY A 168 7.44 23.04 -0.83
N LEU A 169 7.24 22.25 -1.89
CA LEU A 169 8.07 21.07 -2.18
C LEU A 169 9.37 21.41 -2.94
N ALA A 170 9.53 22.66 -3.37
CA ALA A 170 10.71 23.13 -4.09
C ALA A 170 10.97 24.62 -3.80
N ALA A 171 12.23 25.06 -3.93
CA ALA A 171 12.61 26.46 -3.73
C ALA A 171 12.17 27.39 -4.89
N SER A 172 11.73 26.83 -6.02
CA SER A 172 11.15 27.60 -7.14
C SER A 172 10.31 26.70 -8.05
N GLU A 173 9.42 27.28 -8.86
CA GLU A 173 8.67 26.56 -9.90
C GLU A 173 9.61 25.83 -10.88
N LYS A 174 10.74 26.45 -11.24
CA LYS A 174 11.74 25.84 -12.14
C LYS A 174 12.36 24.58 -11.55
N ILE A 175 12.66 24.58 -10.24
CA ILE A 175 13.18 23.39 -9.54
C ILE A 175 12.08 22.32 -9.48
N ALA A 176 10.85 22.72 -9.13
CA ALA A 176 9.71 21.80 -9.12
C ALA A 176 9.47 21.15 -10.49
N ALA A 177 9.55 21.90 -11.59
CA ALA A 177 9.37 21.38 -12.94
C ALA A 177 10.39 20.28 -13.27
N ARG A 178 11.68 20.53 -12.98
CA ARG A 178 12.75 19.52 -13.16
C ARG A 178 12.51 18.25 -12.35
N ILE A 179 12.03 18.38 -11.12
CA ILE A 179 11.67 17.22 -10.30
C ILE A 179 10.53 16.43 -10.96
N MET A 180 9.53 17.13 -11.52
CA MET A 180 8.39 16.51 -12.18
C MET A 180 8.73 15.88 -13.54
N GLU A 181 9.81 16.28 -14.21
CA GLU A 181 10.31 15.66 -15.44
C GLU A 181 10.84 14.25 -15.19
N GLU A 182 11.53 14.04 -14.07
CA GLU A 182 12.14 12.77 -13.66
C GLU A 182 11.15 11.80 -13.00
N VAL A 183 9.89 12.23 -12.81
CA VAL A 183 8.87 11.38 -12.19
C VAL A 183 8.62 10.13 -13.02
N PRO A 184 8.67 8.93 -12.40
CA PRO A 184 8.31 7.70 -13.07
C PRO A 184 6.85 7.73 -13.53
N LYS A 185 6.64 7.63 -14.84
CA LYS A 185 5.32 7.55 -15.47
C LYS A 185 5.27 6.47 -16.54
N LEU A 186 4.09 5.87 -16.67
CA LEU A 186 3.70 5.02 -17.79
C LEU A 186 3.02 5.86 -18.86
N GLU A 187 2.88 5.31 -20.07
CA GLU A 187 2.23 5.99 -21.18
C GLU A 187 0.79 6.39 -20.80
N PRO A 188 0.40 7.66 -20.96
CA PRO A 188 -0.96 8.11 -20.65
C PRO A 188 -2.02 7.30 -21.41
N GLY A 189 -3.05 6.84 -20.70
CA GLY A 189 -4.13 6.02 -21.26
C GLY A 189 -3.78 4.54 -21.42
N SER A 190 -2.56 4.09 -21.06
CA SER A 190 -2.20 2.67 -21.06
C SER A 190 -2.98 1.84 -20.03
N THR A 191 -3.48 2.48 -18.97
CA THR A 191 -4.18 1.83 -17.86
C THR A 191 -5.60 2.38 -17.69
N ALA A 192 -6.59 1.50 -17.69
CA ALA A 192 -8.00 1.80 -17.47
C ALA A 192 -8.37 1.91 -15.99
N GLY A 193 -7.62 1.20 -15.13
CA GLY A 193 -7.84 1.14 -13.70
C GLY A 193 -6.88 0.16 -13.05
N THR A 194 -6.96 0.04 -11.72
CA THR A 194 -6.08 -0.83 -10.94
C THR A 194 -6.85 -1.80 -10.09
N LEU A 195 -6.38 -3.04 -10.04
CA LEU A 195 -6.76 -4.02 -9.04
C LEU A 195 -5.72 -4.01 -7.93
N VAL A 196 -6.15 -3.82 -6.68
CA VAL A 196 -5.27 -3.74 -5.51
C VAL A 196 -5.87 -4.59 -4.40
N ALA A 197 -5.17 -5.65 -4.00
CA ALA A 197 -5.68 -6.64 -3.04
C ALA A 197 -4.54 -7.36 -2.31
N PRO A 198 -4.80 -8.08 -1.20
CA PRO A 198 -3.81 -9.01 -0.66
C PRO A 198 -3.32 -9.96 -1.76
N LEU A 199 -2.03 -10.22 -1.83
CA LEU A 199 -1.44 -11.05 -2.87
C LEU A 199 -2.13 -12.43 -2.95
N LYS A 200 -2.41 -13.03 -1.79
CA LYS A 200 -3.09 -14.33 -1.69
C LYS A 200 -4.51 -14.39 -2.28
N THR A 201 -5.15 -13.28 -2.65
CA THR A 201 -6.50 -13.30 -3.25
C THR A 201 -6.46 -13.21 -4.78
N PHE A 202 -5.28 -13.10 -5.39
CA PHE A 202 -5.15 -13.06 -6.84
C PHE A 202 -5.29 -14.46 -7.45
N ALA A 203 -6.18 -14.61 -8.43
CA ALA A 203 -6.32 -15.83 -9.24
C ALA A 203 -5.30 -15.89 -10.39
N GLU A 204 -4.71 -14.76 -10.75
CA GLU A 204 -3.68 -14.63 -11.76
C GLU A 204 -2.56 -13.74 -11.23
N ALA A 205 -1.36 -13.89 -11.80
CA ALA A 205 -0.23 -13.04 -11.47
C ALA A 205 -0.60 -11.53 -11.50
N PRO A 206 -0.36 -10.78 -10.41
CA PRO A 206 -0.36 -9.32 -10.49
C PRO A 206 0.86 -8.85 -11.29
N ASP A 207 0.92 -7.57 -11.64
CA ASP A 207 2.11 -7.03 -12.31
C ASP A 207 3.22 -6.71 -11.30
N VAL A 208 2.84 -6.24 -10.11
CA VAL A 208 3.75 -5.88 -9.01
C VAL A 208 3.21 -6.35 -7.67
N VAL A 209 4.12 -6.73 -6.78
CA VAL A 209 3.85 -6.95 -5.35
C VAL A 209 4.49 -5.82 -4.55
N ILE A 210 3.68 -5.12 -3.74
CA ILE A 210 4.13 -4.10 -2.80
C ILE A 210 4.18 -4.72 -1.40
N ILE A 211 5.34 -4.63 -0.76
CA ILE A 211 5.54 -5.02 0.63
C ILE A 211 5.62 -3.75 1.49
N THR A 212 4.74 -3.64 2.49
CA THR A 212 4.86 -2.64 3.56
C THR A 212 5.70 -3.25 4.68
N CYS A 213 6.86 -2.67 4.97
CA CYS A 213 7.81 -3.31 5.88
C CYS A 213 8.66 -2.33 6.68
N LEU A 214 9.32 -2.84 7.71
CA LEU A 214 10.36 -2.15 8.46
C LEU A 214 11.71 -2.20 7.72
N PRO A 215 12.67 -1.29 8.01
CA PRO A 215 14.00 -1.29 7.39
C PRO A 215 14.74 -2.63 7.50
N LYS A 216 14.62 -3.33 8.64
CA LYS A 216 15.22 -4.67 8.81
C LYS A 216 14.66 -5.65 7.78
N GLN A 217 13.34 -5.65 7.56
CA GLN A 217 12.68 -6.54 6.60
C GLN A 217 13.05 -6.18 5.16
N ALA A 218 13.16 -4.89 4.83
CA ALA A 218 13.67 -4.44 3.54
C ALA A 218 15.11 -4.92 3.28
N MET A 219 15.98 -4.86 4.30
CA MET A 219 17.34 -5.40 4.22
C MET A 219 17.33 -6.91 3.91
N TRP A 220 16.41 -7.69 4.49
CA TRP A 220 16.27 -9.12 4.14
C TRP A 220 15.85 -9.32 2.68
N ILE A 221 14.96 -8.49 2.15
CA ILE A 221 14.61 -8.53 0.72
C ILE A 221 15.82 -8.18 -0.14
N ALA A 222 16.59 -7.15 0.19
CA ALA A 222 17.82 -6.80 -0.52
C ALA A 222 18.84 -7.95 -0.52
N ASN A 223 19.07 -8.57 0.64
CA ASN A 223 19.96 -9.73 0.75
C ASN A 223 19.42 -10.92 -0.05
N SER A 224 18.10 -11.13 -0.09
CA SER A 224 17.50 -12.25 -0.85
C SER A 224 17.81 -12.17 -2.34
N LEU A 225 17.83 -10.95 -2.89
CA LEU A 225 18.18 -10.70 -4.29
C LEU A 225 19.64 -11.03 -4.56
N LEU A 226 20.54 -10.60 -3.69
CA LEU A 226 21.98 -10.91 -3.77
C LEU A 226 22.23 -12.41 -3.61
N TYR A 227 21.53 -13.07 -2.69
CA TYR A 227 21.62 -14.51 -2.48
C TYR A 227 21.18 -15.30 -3.73
N ALA A 228 20.07 -14.90 -4.35
CA ALA A 228 19.50 -15.61 -5.48
C ALA A 228 20.29 -15.39 -6.79
N THR A 229 20.92 -14.23 -6.95
CA THR A 229 21.51 -13.83 -8.25
C THR A 229 23.03 -13.69 -8.24
N GLY A 230 23.67 -13.59 -7.07
CA GLY A 230 25.06 -13.16 -6.97
C GLY A 230 25.33 -11.78 -7.60
N GLY A 231 24.27 -11.01 -7.86
CA GLY A 231 24.28 -9.84 -8.72
C GLY A 231 24.95 -8.60 -8.10
N PRO A 232 24.99 -7.48 -8.85
CA PRO A 232 25.59 -6.23 -8.38
C PRO A 232 24.82 -5.66 -7.17
N ARG A 233 25.42 -4.66 -6.52
CA ARG A 233 24.78 -3.95 -5.40
C ARG A 233 23.36 -3.50 -5.77
N ILE A 234 22.48 -3.50 -4.77
CA ILE A 234 21.11 -3.03 -4.92
C ILE A 234 21.10 -1.50 -5.08
N THR A 235 20.47 -1.03 -6.15
CA THR A 235 20.24 0.40 -6.42
C THR A 235 18.77 0.70 -6.18
N ALA A 236 18.49 1.61 -5.25
CA ALA A 236 17.15 2.15 -5.02
C ALA A 236 17.05 3.55 -5.65
N ASN A 237 15.93 3.83 -6.33
CA ASN A 237 15.63 5.13 -6.90
C ASN A 237 14.30 5.64 -6.33
N PHE A 238 14.33 6.81 -5.67
CA PHE A 238 13.17 7.45 -5.08
C PHE A 238 13.39 8.97 -4.97
N ALA A 239 12.30 9.72 -4.98
CA ALA A 239 12.30 11.18 -4.79
C ALA A 239 11.67 11.63 -3.46
N GLY A 240 11.31 10.70 -2.57
CA GLY A 240 10.48 11.00 -1.39
C GLY A 240 9.04 11.41 -1.75
N MET A 241 8.66 11.23 -3.02
CA MET A 241 7.36 11.52 -3.60
C MET A 241 6.91 10.32 -4.43
N GLN A 242 5.60 10.12 -4.58
CA GLN A 242 5.05 9.03 -5.41
C GLN A 242 5.52 7.62 -5.01
N ALA A 243 5.66 7.36 -3.71
CA ALA A 243 6.21 6.11 -3.22
C ALA A 243 5.45 4.85 -3.66
N SER A 244 4.13 4.75 -3.45
CA SER A 244 3.41 3.52 -3.81
C SER A 244 3.15 3.40 -5.32
N CYS A 245 2.83 4.50 -5.99
CA CYS A 245 2.49 4.52 -7.41
C CYS A 245 3.72 4.57 -8.33
N GLY A 246 4.66 5.49 -8.09
CA GLY A 246 5.86 5.66 -8.89
C GLY A 246 6.95 4.66 -8.48
N ASP A 247 7.45 4.80 -7.25
CA ASP A 247 8.64 4.05 -6.81
C ASP A 247 8.37 2.55 -6.65
N SER A 248 7.20 2.18 -6.13
CA SER A 248 6.88 0.79 -5.76
C SER A 248 6.00 0.07 -6.78
N THR A 249 5.52 0.76 -7.84
CA THR A 249 4.74 0.14 -8.92
C THR A 249 5.38 0.43 -10.28
N THR A 250 5.41 1.69 -10.70
CA THR A 250 5.87 2.06 -12.05
C THR A 250 7.35 1.76 -12.31
N LEU A 251 8.25 2.09 -11.38
CA LEU A 251 9.67 1.78 -11.53
C LEU A 251 9.93 0.27 -11.65
N PRO A 252 9.36 -0.60 -10.78
CA PRO A 252 9.43 -2.04 -10.96
C PRO A 252 8.97 -2.52 -12.33
N LEU A 253 7.85 -2.00 -12.85
CA LEU A 253 7.34 -2.38 -14.17
C LEU A 253 8.26 -1.95 -15.31
N LYS A 254 8.76 -0.71 -15.27
CA LYS A 254 9.61 -0.17 -16.35
C LYS A 254 10.99 -0.81 -16.38
N THR A 255 11.54 -1.11 -15.21
CA THR A 255 12.93 -1.59 -15.09
C THR A 255 13.04 -3.11 -15.04
N GLY A 256 11.94 -3.80 -14.71
CA GLY A 256 11.95 -5.24 -14.40
C GLY A 256 12.75 -5.57 -13.13
N LYS A 257 13.05 -4.57 -12.28
CA LYS A 257 13.86 -4.71 -11.08
C LYS A 257 13.07 -4.36 -9.82
N VAL A 258 13.44 -4.96 -8.69
CA VAL A 258 12.92 -4.55 -7.37
C VAL A 258 13.36 -3.12 -7.06
N ASN A 259 12.48 -2.31 -6.49
CA ASN A 259 12.80 -0.97 -6.02
C ASN A 259 12.34 -0.74 -4.57
N PHE A 260 13.09 0.10 -3.86
CA PHE A 260 12.86 0.45 -2.46
C PHE A 260 12.46 1.91 -2.35
N SER A 261 11.47 2.20 -1.52
CA SER A 261 10.99 3.57 -1.30
C SER A 261 10.83 3.86 0.18
N LEU A 262 11.30 5.02 0.63
CA LEU A 262 11.16 5.50 2.01
C LEU A 262 9.72 5.91 2.38
N GLY A 263 8.78 5.79 1.42
CA GLY A 263 7.47 6.39 1.54
C GLY A 263 7.46 7.84 1.06
N CYS A 264 6.27 8.41 0.98
CA CYS A 264 6.08 9.83 0.67
C CYS A 264 5.04 10.44 1.60
N TYR A 265 4.96 11.78 1.63
CA TYR A 265 3.99 12.49 2.46
C TYR A 265 2.56 11.99 2.27
N GLY A 266 2.13 11.73 1.03
CA GLY A 266 0.79 11.20 0.74
C GLY A 266 0.58 9.77 1.27
N CYS A 267 1.61 8.94 1.27
CA CYS A 267 1.53 7.59 1.85
C CYS A 267 1.43 7.63 3.37
N ARG A 268 2.06 8.61 4.04
CA ARG A 268 1.98 8.77 5.50
C ARG A 268 0.65 9.39 5.93
N SER A 269 0.33 10.55 5.37
CA SER A 269 -0.86 11.33 5.74
C SER A 269 -2.18 10.63 5.39
N ALA A 270 -2.29 10.07 4.18
CA ALA A 270 -3.52 9.42 3.72
C ALA A 270 -3.43 7.89 3.72
N GLY A 271 -2.31 7.34 3.23
CA GLY A 271 -2.09 5.88 3.14
C GLY A 271 -1.67 5.20 4.45
N LYS A 272 -1.61 5.93 5.58
CA LYS A 272 -1.30 5.38 6.91
C LYS A 272 -0.03 4.51 6.98
N LEU A 273 0.97 4.87 6.17
CA LEU A 273 2.32 4.34 6.30
C LEU A 273 2.95 4.94 7.58
N ARG A 274 3.29 4.10 8.55
CA ARG A 274 3.89 4.53 9.83
C ARG A 274 5.32 5.01 9.63
N ASP A 275 5.81 5.90 10.48
CA ASP A 275 7.11 6.57 10.31
C ASP A 275 8.29 5.61 10.17
N GLU A 276 8.24 4.49 10.88
CA GLU A 276 9.23 3.41 10.81
C GLU A 276 9.02 2.44 9.64
N GLU A 277 7.94 2.58 8.87
CA GLU A 277 7.62 1.76 7.71
C GLU A 277 8.07 2.41 6.40
N MET A 278 8.38 1.53 5.45
CA MET A 278 8.78 1.83 4.09
C MET A 278 8.12 0.83 3.12
N TYR A 279 8.29 1.06 1.82
CA TYR A 279 7.78 0.17 0.78
C TYR A 279 8.91 -0.51 0.00
N VAL A 280 8.62 -1.73 -0.47
CA VAL A 280 9.41 -2.41 -1.49
C VAL A 280 8.47 -2.87 -2.60
N GLY A 281 8.73 -2.44 -3.82
CA GLY A 281 8.00 -2.87 -5.02
C GLY A 281 8.77 -3.97 -5.75
N ILE A 282 8.13 -5.11 -5.97
CA ILE A 282 8.72 -6.30 -6.59
C ILE A 282 7.93 -6.60 -7.86
N PRO A 283 8.53 -6.49 -9.06
CA PRO A 283 7.83 -6.91 -10.28
C PRO A 283 7.61 -8.42 -10.23
N TRP A 284 6.46 -8.89 -10.72
CA TRP A 284 6.11 -10.32 -10.61
C TRP A 284 7.17 -11.26 -11.19
N SER A 285 7.84 -10.83 -12.26
CA SER A 285 8.95 -11.58 -12.88
C SER A 285 10.10 -11.91 -11.92
N MET A 286 10.27 -11.17 -10.82
CA MET A 286 11.30 -11.40 -9.81
C MET A 286 10.80 -12.10 -8.54
N ILE A 287 9.49 -12.37 -8.41
CA ILE A 287 8.90 -12.80 -7.14
C ILE A 287 9.49 -14.13 -6.66
N HIS A 288 9.70 -15.08 -7.56
CA HIS A 288 10.27 -16.40 -7.24
C HIS A 288 11.73 -16.29 -6.78
N SER A 289 12.52 -15.42 -7.40
CA SER A 289 13.91 -15.17 -6.99
C SER A 289 13.97 -14.56 -5.58
N VAL A 290 13.08 -13.61 -5.28
CA VAL A 290 12.98 -13.02 -3.93
C VAL A 290 12.57 -14.07 -2.90
N VAL A 291 11.51 -14.84 -3.17
CA VAL A 291 11.01 -15.86 -2.24
C VAL A 291 12.06 -16.95 -2.00
N GLY A 292 12.69 -17.46 -3.06
CA GLY A 292 13.76 -18.45 -2.98
C GLY A 292 14.95 -17.94 -2.16
N GLY A 293 15.36 -16.69 -2.41
CA GLY A 293 16.43 -16.04 -1.65
C GLY A 293 16.09 -15.84 -0.18
N LEU A 294 14.86 -15.42 0.14
CA LEU A 294 14.40 -15.23 1.53
C LEU A 294 14.42 -16.56 2.29
N ILE A 295 13.90 -17.63 1.70
CA ILE A 295 13.88 -18.96 2.31
C ILE A 295 15.30 -19.51 2.50
N GLY A 296 16.14 -19.39 1.47
CA GLY A 296 17.54 -19.81 1.52
C GLY A 296 18.32 -19.11 2.64
N LEU A 297 18.17 -17.77 2.73
CA LEU A 297 18.79 -16.98 3.79
C LEU A 297 18.28 -17.34 5.18
N ARG A 298 16.96 -17.51 5.37
CA ARG A 298 16.41 -17.90 6.68
C ARG A 298 16.94 -19.25 7.14
N LYS A 299 17.03 -20.22 6.24
CA LYS A 299 17.62 -21.53 6.54
C LYS A 299 19.11 -21.44 6.89
N ALA A 300 19.87 -20.58 6.19
CA ALA A 300 21.29 -20.39 6.47
C ALA A 300 21.52 -19.71 7.82
N MET A 301 20.74 -18.66 8.12
CA MET A 301 20.88 -17.89 9.36
C MET A 301 20.41 -18.66 10.59
N GLY A 302 19.32 -19.44 10.50
CA GLY A 302 18.87 -20.28 11.62
C GLY A 302 19.94 -21.31 12.05
N LYS A 303 20.75 -21.83 11.11
CA LYS A 303 21.89 -22.70 11.44
C LYS A 303 23.01 -21.96 12.15
N LEU A 304 23.25 -20.69 11.83
CA LEU A 304 24.25 -19.83 12.46
C LEU A 304 23.83 -19.48 13.90
N GLU A 305 22.57 -19.11 14.11
CA GLU A 305 22.01 -18.80 15.43
C GLU A 305 22.08 -20.02 16.37
N ALA A 306 21.75 -21.21 15.87
CA ALA A 306 21.87 -22.46 16.64
C ALA A 306 23.32 -22.80 17.03
N ARG A 307 24.31 -22.44 16.19
CA ARG A 307 25.74 -22.64 16.48
C ARG A 307 26.33 -21.58 17.42
N ALA A 308 25.75 -20.38 17.46
CA ALA A 308 26.19 -19.33 18.38
C ALA A 308 25.70 -19.56 19.82
N GLN A 309 24.74 -20.47 20.00
CA GLN A 309 24.15 -20.87 21.29
C GLN A 309 24.72 -22.17 21.85
N SER A 310 25.62 -22.84 21.12
CA SER A 310 26.36 -24.06 21.51
C SER A 310 27.80 -23.73 21.86
#